data_AF-A0A2A8S573-F1
#
_entry.id   AF-A0A2A8S573-F1
#
_cell.length_a   1.000
_cell.length_b   1.000
_cell.length_c   1.000
_cell.angle_alpha   90.00
_cell.angle_beta   90.00
_cell.angle_gamma   90.00
#
_symmetry.space_group_name_H-M   'P 1'
#
loop_
_entity.id
_entity.type
_entity.pdbx_description
1 polymer ?
#
loop_
_entity_poly.entity_id
_entity_poly.type
_entity_poly.pdbx_seq_one_letter_code
_entity_poly.pdbx_strand_id
1 'polypeptide(L)' 'LKADHISVKALLADFGDQIHIAKINDKYVLMIEADSLTFEKGFSPIEFLKPDELEKVVERIGRKQGY' A
#
# COMPACT_ATOMS: atom_id res chain seq x y z
N LEU A 1 9.94 -0.95 -7.76
CA LEU A 1 9.29 -2.28 -7.77
C LEU A 1 8.20 -2.31 -8.84
N LYS A 2 7.99 -3.43 -9.54
CA LYS A 2 6.85 -3.64 -10.44
C LYS A 2 6.08 -4.88 -9.99
N ALA A 3 4.77 -4.76 -9.80
CA ALA A 3 3.86 -5.84 -9.44
C ALA A 3 2.62 -5.76 -10.35
N ASP A 4 2.46 -6.72 -11.26
CA ASP A 4 1.42 -6.69 -12.30
C ASP A 4 1.41 -5.36 -13.08
N HIS A 5 0.30 -4.61 -12.99
CA HIS A 5 0.10 -3.29 -13.61
C HIS A 5 0.50 -2.12 -12.69
N ILE A 6 0.99 -2.41 -11.48
CA ILE A 6 1.40 -1.41 -10.48
C ILE A 6 2.92 -1.22 -10.57
N SER A 7 3.35 0.04 -10.62
CA SER A 7 4.77 0.42 -10.57
C SER A 7 5.00 1.44 -9.47
N VAL A 8 5.99 1.16 -8.62
CA VAL A 8 6.39 2.06 -7.53
C VAL A 8 7.85 2.45 -7.71
N LYS A 9 8.11 3.75 -7.70
CA LYS A 9 9.44 4.36 -7.79
C LYS A 9 9.78 5.01 -6.45
N ALA A 10 10.88 4.59 -5.85
CA ALA A 10 11.39 5.07 -4.57
C ALA A 10 12.91 4.88 -4.51
N LEU A 11 13.58 5.48 -3.54
CA LEU A 11 15.00 5.26 -3.30
C LEU A 11 15.22 3.89 -2.66
N LEU A 12 16.41 3.30 -2.85
CA LEU A 12 16.75 2.02 -2.20
C LEU A 12 16.80 2.13 -0.67
N ALA A 13 17.17 3.30 -0.16
CA ALA A 13 17.24 3.57 1.28
C ALA A 13 15.86 3.55 1.96
N ASP A 14 14.77 3.75 1.19
CA ASP A 14 13.41 3.77 1.73
C ASP A 14 12.90 2.35 2.03
N PHE A 15 13.51 1.31 1.44
CA PHE A 15 13.12 -0.08 1.65
C PHE A 15 13.57 -0.55 3.05
N GLY A 16 12.60 -1.00 3.85
CA GLY A 16 12.83 -1.43 5.23
C GLY A 16 12.71 -0.32 6.27
N ASP A 17 12.59 0.95 5.84
CA ASP A 17 12.28 2.10 6.69
C ASP A 17 10.85 2.60 6.47
N GLN A 18 10.55 3.11 5.26
CA GLN A 18 9.23 3.67 4.92
C GLN A 18 8.45 2.79 3.93
N ILE A 19 9.13 1.88 3.25
CA ILE A 19 8.54 0.95 2.28
C ILE A 19 8.73 -0.47 2.78
N HIS A 20 7.60 -1.11 3.08
CA HIS A 20 7.55 -2.47 3.60
C HIS A 20 6.88 -3.39 2.58
N ILE A 21 7.49 -4.56 2.35
CA ILE A 21 6.95 -5.58 1.46
C ILE A 21 6.70 -6.83 2.29
N ALA A 22 5.44 -7.26 2.32
CA ALA A 22 5.01 -8.51 2.93
C ALA A 22 4.49 -9.47 1.87
N LYS A 23 4.30 -10.73 2.25
CA LYS A 23 3.72 -11.76 1.39
C LYS A 23 2.57 -12.44 2.13
N ILE A 24 1.38 -12.49 1.53
CA ILE A 24 0.19 -13.15 2.06
C ILE A 24 -0.37 -14.04 0.96
N ASN A 25 -0.46 -15.36 1.22
CA ASN A 25 -0.99 -16.37 0.29
C ASN A 25 -0.46 -16.20 -1.16
N ASP A 26 0.86 -16.20 -1.28
CA ASP A 26 1.58 -16.02 -2.53
C ASP A 26 1.50 -14.67 -3.24
N LYS A 27 0.79 -13.70 -2.65
CA LYS A 27 0.71 -12.33 -3.17
C LYS A 27 1.60 -11.38 -2.38
N TYR A 28 2.35 -10.55 -3.10
CA TYR A 28 3.09 -9.44 -2.51
C TYR A 28 2.12 -8.34 -2.10
N VAL A 29 2.32 -7.82 -0.89
CA VAL A 29 1.63 -6.66 -0.34
C VAL A 29 2.68 -5.58 -0.10
N LEU A 30 2.40 -4.37 -0.58
CA LEU A 30 3.24 -3.20 -0.36
C LEU A 30 2.55 -2.26 0.63
N MET A 31 3.27 -1.84 1.66
CA MET A 31 2.85 -0.83 2.62
C MET A 31 3.85 0.33 2.57
N ILE A 32 3.32 1.55 2.65
CA ILE A 32 4.10 2.78 2.61
C ILE A 32 3.72 3.62 3.83
N GLU A 33 4.71 4.00 4.63
CA GLU A 33 4.57 4.93 5.74
C GLU A 33 5.00 6.34 5.28
N ALA A 34 4.13 7.33 5.50
CA ALA A 34 4.39 8.71 5.12
C ALA A 34 3.56 9.68 5.97
N ASP A 35 4.12 10.85 6.29
CA ASP A 35 3.41 11.89 7.03
C ASP A 35 2.32 12.59 6.20
N SER A 36 2.46 12.57 4.87
CA SER A 36 1.49 13.16 3.95
C SER A 36 1.49 12.46 2.59
N LEU A 37 0.32 12.45 1.94
CA LEU A 37 0.17 11.98 0.57
C LEU A 37 -0.21 13.17 -0.32
N THR A 38 0.58 13.39 -1.37
CA THR A 38 0.28 14.38 -2.40
C THR A 38 -0.13 13.68 -3.68
N PHE A 39 -1.25 14.11 -4.26
CA PHE A 39 -1.76 13.56 -5.50
C PHE A 39 -1.47 14.52 -6.67
N GLU A 40 -1.12 13.96 -7.82
CA GLU A 40 -0.95 14.74 -9.04
C GLU A 40 -2.30 15.33 -9.50
N LYS A 41 -2.24 16.43 -10.26
CA LYS A 41 -3.45 17.11 -10.77
C LYS A 41 -4.35 16.15 -11.54
N GLY A 42 -5.61 16.05 -11.14
CA GLY A 42 -6.62 15.21 -11.79
C GLY A 42 -7.11 14.03 -10.94
N PHE A 43 -6.45 13.76 -9.81
CA PHE A 43 -6.95 12.80 -8.81
C PHE A 43 -7.66 13.56 -7.68
N SER A 44 -8.87 13.11 -7.33
CA SER A 44 -9.63 13.69 -6.24
C SER A 44 -9.27 12.99 -4.92
N PRO A 45 -8.82 13.73 -3.88
CA PRO A 45 -8.59 13.17 -2.54
C PRO A 45 -9.86 12.59 -1.90
N ILE A 46 -11.04 12.90 -2.47
CA ILE A 46 -12.36 12.49 -1.95
C ILE A 46 -12.48 10.95 -1.86
N GLU A 47 -11.83 10.20 -2.76
CA GLU A 47 -11.85 8.73 -2.72
C GLU A 47 -11.01 8.15 -1.55
N PHE A 48 -10.19 8.97 -0.90
CA PHE A 48 -9.32 8.61 0.22
C PHE A 48 -9.80 9.19 1.57
N LEU A 49 -11.04 9.69 1.62
CA LEU A 49 -11.50 10.59 2.69
C LEU A 49 -11.29 10.10 4.12
N LYS A 50 -11.25 8.79 4.36
CA LYS A 50 -10.90 8.21 5.66
C LYS A 50 -10.24 6.84 5.45
N PRO A 51 -8.92 6.70 5.65
CA PRO A 51 -8.32 5.36 5.69
C PRO A 51 -8.90 4.58 6.87
N ASP A 52 -9.08 3.27 6.67
CA ASP A 52 -9.34 2.34 7.77
C ASP A 52 -8.09 2.19 8.65
N GLU A 53 -8.28 1.69 9.87
CA GLU A 53 -7.16 1.24 10.71
C GLU A 53 -6.36 0.13 10.01
N LEU A 54 -5.04 0.11 10.22
CA LEU A 54 -4.12 -0.80 9.55
C LEU A 54 -4.55 -2.27 9.72
N GLU A 55 -4.90 -2.65 10.94
CA GLU A 55 -5.30 -4.02 11.30
C GLU A 55 -6.52 -4.46 10.48
N LYS A 56 -7.49 -3.56 10.27
CA LYS A 56 -8.69 -3.82 9.48
C LYS A 56 -8.38 -4.00 7.99
N VAL A 57 -7.43 -3.23 7.46
CA VAL A 57 -6.97 -3.37 6.07
C VAL A 57 -6.29 -4.73 5.89
N VAL A 58 -5.38 -5.09 6.80
CA VAL A 58 -4.66 -6.37 6.76
C VAL A 58 -5.63 -7.55 6.88
N GLU A 59 -6.59 -7.48 7.81
CA GLU A 59 -7.62 -8.51 7.98
C GLU A 59 -8.46 -8.68 6.71
N ARG A 60 -8.89 -7.58 6.08
CA ARG A 60 -9.66 -7.61 4.82
C ARG A 60 -8.86 -8.23 3.68
N ILE A 61 -7.55 -7.95 3.59
CA ILE A 61 -6.66 -8.58 2.61
C ILE A 61 -6.59 -10.08 2.84
N GLY A 62 -6.43 -10.53 4.09
CA GLY A 62 -6.44 -11.94 4.47
C GLY A 62 -7.75 -12.64 4.09
N ARG A 63 -8.89 -12.05 4.47
CA ARG A 63 -10.25 -12.54 4.17
C ARG A 63 -10.52 -12.73 2.69
N LYS A 64 -10.17 -11.74 1.87
CA LYS A 64 -10.34 -11.80 0.41
C LYS A 64 -9.60 -12.98 -0.22
N GLN A 65 -8.52 -13.45 0.41
CA GLN A 65 -7.73 -14.60 -0.06
C GLN A 65 -8.16 -15.94 0.55
N GLY A 66 -9.29 -16.00 1.29
CA GLY A 66 -9.92 -17.27 1.70
C GLY A 66 -9.97 -17.59 3.20
N TYR A 67 -9.89 -16.58 4.09
CA TYR A 67 -10.17 -16.75 5.53
C TYR A 67 -11.05 -15.64 6.09
#